data_AF-A0A9N9JF82-F1
#
_entry.id   AF-A0A9N9JF82-F1
#
_cell.length_a   1.000
_cell.length_b   1.000
_cell.length_c   1.000
_cell.angle_alpha   90.00
_cell.angle_beta   90.00
_cell.angle_gamma   90.00
#
_symmetry.space_group_name_H-M   'P 1'
#
loop_
_entity.id
_entity.type
_entity.pdbx_description
1 polymer ?
#
loop_
_entity_poly.entity_id
_entity_poly.type
_entity_poly.pdbx_seq_one_letter_code
_entity_poly.pdbx_strand_id
1 'polypeptide(L)' 'IRPNQYRGITEYALRKAKEKGTFNRYNYLEVGKQLCYPHYLDIVEPNYHNESSTNNNGQDHIIVRKPLSFGKKLL' A
#
# COMPACT_ATOMS: atom_id res chain seq x y z
N ILE A 1 -9.95 5.33 19.17
CA ILE A 1 -8.75 5.84 18.46
C ILE A 1 -8.06 4.62 17.84
N ARG A 2 -8.00 4.52 16.50
CA ARG A 2 -7.38 3.32 15.87
C ARG A 2 -5.86 3.50 15.92
N PRO A 3 -5.10 2.64 16.61
CA PRO A 3 -3.65 2.73 16.61
C PRO A 3 -3.15 2.44 15.19
N ASN A 4 -2.11 3.16 14.73
CA ASN A 4 -1.46 3.03 13.42
C ASN A 4 -2.08 3.84 12.25
N GLN A 5 -2.60 5.04 12.49
CA GLN A 5 -3.02 5.92 11.39
C GLN A 5 -1.86 6.38 10.50
N TYR A 6 -0.61 6.36 10.98
CA TYR A 6 0.55 6.85 10.25
C TYR A 6 1.60 5.77 10.05
N ARG A 7 2.22 5.76 8.87
CA ARG A 7 3.27 4.82 8.48
C ARG A 7 4.48 5.58 7.94
N GLY A 8 5.66 5.20 8.44
CA GLY A 8 6.93 5.74 7.99
C GLY A 8 7.24 5.31 6.56
N ILE A 9 7.75 6.24 5.77
CA ILE A 9 8.35 5.95 4.47
C ILE A 9 9.68 5.27 4.71
N THR A 10 9.77 4.03 4.23
CA THR A 10 11.01 3.26 4.19
C THR A 10 11.68 3.41 2.83
N GLU A 11 12.97 3.09 2.74
CA GLU A 11 13.68 3.01 1.46
C GLU A 11 12.96 2.08 0.46
N TYR A 12 12.42 0.96 0.98
CA TYR A 12 11.62 0.02 0.20
C TYR A 12 10.37 0.69 -0.41
N ALA A 13 9.63 1.46 0.39
CA ALA A 13 8.43 2.16 -0.09
C ALA A 13 8.79 3.18 -1.18
N LEU A 14 9.89 3.92 -1.00
CA LEU A 14 10.36 4.90 -1.96
C LEU A 14 10.84 4.27 -3.26
N ARG A 15 11.55 3.13 -3.20
CA ARG A 15 11.92 2.33 -4.37
C ARG A 15 10.70 1.85 -5.14
N LYS A 16 9.72 1.25 -4.43
CA LYS A 16 8.48 0.74 -5.04
C LYS A 16 7.66 1.88 -5.68
N ALA A 17 7.64 3.07 -5.07
CA ALA A 17 6.99 4.25 -5.64
C ALA A 17 7.66 4.74 -6.94
N LYS A 18 9.00 4.69 -7.02
CA LYS A 18 9.76 5.02 -8.22
C LYS A 18 9.51 4.00 -9.34
N GLU A 19 9.59 2.71 -9.03
CA GLU A 19 9.32 1.61 -9.97
C GLU A 19 7.90 1.69 -10.57
N LYS A 20 6.92 2.08 -9.77
CA LYS A 20 5.53 2.25 -10.20
C LYS A 20 5.21 3.63 -10.80
N GLY A 21 6.17 4.54 -10.85
CA GLY A 21 5.99 5.89 -11.38
C GLY A 21 5.11 6.82 -10.52
N THR A 22 4.68 6.40 -9.33
CA THR A 22 3.86 7.23 -8.43
C THR A 22 4.68 8.31 -7.73
N PHE A 23 6.00 8.11 -7.59
CA PHE A 23 6.90 9.03 -6.91
C PHE A 23 6.84 10.48 -7.45
N ASN A 24 6.69 10.66 -8.76
CA ASN A 24 6.66 12.00 -9.39
C ASN A 24 5.49 12.87 -8.90
N ARG A 25 4.38 12.26 -8.47
CA ARG A 25 3.21 12.97 -7.93
C ARG A 25 3.42 13.39 -6.47
N TYR A 26 4.46 12.87 -5.82
CA TYR A 26 4.70 12.98 -4.39
C TYR A 26 6.19 13.31 -4.13
N ASN A 27 6.65 14.44 -4.66
CA ASN A 27 8.05 14.89 -4.55
C ASN A 27 8.51 15.20 -3.11
N TYR A 28 7.59 15.24 -2.15
CA TYR A 28 7.85 15.38 -0.71
C TYR A 28 8.12 14.04 0.00
N LEU A 29 8.18 12.93 -0.72
CA LEU A 29 8.46 11.61 -0.15
C LEU A 29 9.93 11.48 0.24
N GLU A 30 10.18 11.46 1.54
CA GLU A 30 11.50 11.23 2.12
C GLU A 30 11.44 10.10 3.15
N VAL A 31 12.54 9.35 3.23
CA VAL A 31 12.69 8.29 4.24
C VAL A 31 12.59 8.89 5.64
N GLY A 32 11.85 8.21 6.53
CA GLY A 32 11.64 8.65 7.91
C GLY A 32 10.47 9.61 8.11
N LYS A 33 9.95 10.24 7.04
CA LYS A 33 8.66 10.96 7.11
C LYS A 33 7.52 9.96 7.26
N GLN A 34 6.42 10.40 7.87
CA GLN A 34 5.24 9.58 8.06
C GLN A 34 4.07 10.10 7.22
N LEU A 35 3.27 9.17 6.68
CA LEU A 35 2.03 9.47 5.97
C LEU A 35 0.87 8.70 6.59
N CYS A 36 -0.35 9.17 6.38
CA CYS A 36 -1.50 8.38 6.79
C CYS A 36 -1.55 7.06 6.00
N TYR A 37 -2.07 6.00 6.62
CA TYR A 37 -2.07 4.66 6.03
C TYR A 37 -2.74 4.57 4.65
N PRO A 38 -3.89 5.22 4.38
CA PRO A 38 -4.48 5.22 3.03
C PRO A 38 -3.56 5.85 1.99
N HIS A 39 -2.95 6.99 2.32
CA HIS A 39 -2.02 7.68 1.41
C HIS A 39 -0.76 6.86 1.17
N TYR A 40 -0.24 6.18 2.20
CA TYR A 40 0.86 5.24 2.04
C TYR A 40 0.52 4.14 1.01
N LEU A 41 -0.69 3.59 1.06
CA LEU A 41 -1.13 2.58 0.11
C LEU A 41 -1.25 3.12 -1.31
N ASP A 42 -1.79 4.32 -1.52
CA ASP A 42 -1.89 4.89 -2.88
C ASP A 42 -0.52 5.06 -3.56
N ILE A 43 0.52 5.33 -2.78
CA ILE A 43 1.89 5.47 -3.27
C ILE A 43 2.50 4.09 -3.61
N VAL A 44 2.45 3.17 -2.66
CA VAL A 44 3.18 1.89 -2.72
C VAL A 44 2.39 0.85 -3.54
N GLU A 45 1.07 0.96 -3.51
CA GLU A 45 0.09 0.04 -4.08
C GLU A 45 -1.01 0.82 -4.82
N PRO A 46 -0.67 1.56 -5.90
CA PRO A 46 -1.64 2.37 -6.66
C PRO A 46 -2.81 1.56 -7.25
N ASN A 47 -2.64 0.24 -7.43
CA ASN A 47 -3.71 -0.65 -7.91
C ASN A 47 -4.56 -1.27 -6.78
N TYR A 48 -4.26 -0.96 -5.50
CA TYR A 48 -4.99 -1.49 -4.35
C TYR A 48 -6.50 -1.24 -4.44
N HIS A 49 -6.90 -0.10 -5.03
CA HIS A 49 -8.30 0.26 -5.24
C HIS A 49 -8.88 -0.26 -6.57
N ASN A 50 -8.06 -0.53 -7.59
CA ASN A 50 -8.54 -0.98 -8.91
C ASN A 50 -8.98 -2.45 -8.92
N GLU A 51 -8.45 -3.26 -8.00
CA GLU A 51 -8.86 -4.66 -7.81
C GLU A 51 -10.31 -4.80 -7.31
N SER A 52 -10.97 -3.69 -6.92
CA SER A 52 -12.38 -3.68 -6.52
C SER A 52 -13.37 -3.52 -7.69
N SER A 53 -12.90 -3.31 -8.93
CA SER A 53 -13.78 -2.95 -10.06
C SER A 53 -13.77 -3.91 -11.25
N THR A 54 -13.00 -4.99 -11.21
CA THR A 54 -13.22 -6.14 -12.10
C THR A 54 -14.21 -7.09 -11.45
N ASN A 55 -15.48 -6.99 -11.85
CA ASN A 55 -16.32 -8.08 -12.39
C ASN A 55 -17.81 -7.72 -12.31
N ASN A 56 -18.35 -7.07 -13.35
CA ASN A 56 -19.76 -7.26 -13.71
C ASN A 56 -19.89 -8.67 -14.29
N ASN A 57 -20.03 -9.67 -13.43
CA ASN A 57 -20.71 -10.94 -13.68
C ASN A 57 -20.87 -11.58 -12.30
N GLY A 58 -22.04 -11.37 -11.71
CA GLY A 58 -22.31 -11.73 -10.33
C GLY A 58 -22.15 -13.22 -10.08
N GLN A 59 -21.04 -13.60 -9.45
CA GLN A 59 -20.96 -14.76 -8.58
C GLN A 59 -20.03 -14.40 -7.42
N ASP A 60 -20.63 -14.39 -6.24
CA ASP A 60 -20.02 -14.13 -4.94
C ASP A 60 -18.92 -15.14 -4.65
N HIS A 61 -17.71 -14.87 -5.13
CA HIS A 61 -16.54 -15.57 -4.62
C HIS A 61 -16.17 -14.92 -3.29
N ILE A 62 -16.50 -15.61 -2.19
CA ILE A 62 -15.93 -15.34 -0.87
C ILE A 62 -14.41 -15.42 -1.02
N ILE A 63 -13.77 -14.27 -1.24
CA ILE A 63 -12.31 -14.18 -1.23
C ILE A 63 -11.92 -14.37 0.23
N VAL A 64 -11.57 -15.61 0.57
CA VAL A 64 -10.88 -15.93 1.81
C VAL A 64 -9.61 -15.08 1.81
N ARG A 65 -9.68 -13.98 2.56
CA ARG A 65 -8.61 -13.00 2.73
C ARG A 65 -7.38 -13.75 3.20
N LYS A 66 -6.42 -14.00 2.31
CA LYS A 66 -5.09 -14.40 2.76
C LYS A 66 -4.51 -13.19 3.49
N PRO A 67 -4.23 -13.29 4.80
CA PRO A 67 -3.58 -12.20 5.51
C PRO A 67 -2.22 -11.94 4.85
N LEU A 68 -1.88 -10.66 4.72
CA LEU A 68 -0.56 -10.22 4.31
C LEU A 68 0.46 -10.88 5.25
N SER A 69 1.14 -11.94 4.80
CA SER A 69 2.15 -12.61 5.60
C SER A 69 3.37 -11.71 5.68
N PHE A 70 3.47 -10.94 6.77
CA PHE A 70 4.69 -10.23 7.09
C PHE A 70 5.78 -11.27 7.34
N GLY A 71 6.75 -11.32 6.42
CA GLY A 71 7.92 -12.18 6.53
C GLY A 71 8.53 -12.08 7.92
N LYS A 72 8.81 -13.25 8.50
CA LYS A 72 9.31 -13.45 9.86
C LYS A 72 10.45 -12.47 10.17
N LYS A 73 10.34 -11.84 11.33
CA LYS A 73 11.40 -11.08 11.99
C LYS A 73 12.68 -11.94 11.97
N LEU A 74 13.70 -11.47 11.26
CA LEU A 74 15.05 -12.00 11.41
C LEU A 74 15.46 -11.70 12.86
N LEU A 75 15.56 -12.76 13.66
CA LEU A 75 16.17 -12.77 14.98
C LEU A 75 17.69 -12.61 14.84
#